data_AF-A0A357CTJ1-F1
#
_entry.id   AF-A0A357CTJ1-F1
#
_cell.length_a   1.000
_cell.length_b   1.000
_cell.length_c   1.000
_cell.angle_alpha   90.00
_cell.angle_beta   90.00
_cell.angle_gamma   90.00
#
_symmetry.space_group_name_H-M   'P 1'
#
loop_
_entity.id
_entity.type
_entity.pdbx_description
1 polymer ?
#
loop_
_entity_poly.entity_id
_entity_poly.type
_entity_poly.pdbx_seq_one_letter_code
_entity_poly.pdbx_strand_id
1 'polypeptide(L)'
;GQMGSGESTFWHIWEACGYSQNDLRREYLDLGGIVDALKDGKIDGAYLAGSEPYSSLIDLKTSMGEKIQIYNFTEEEVAKIMAADPRYAPWLCKAGTYPNQSTDSTIIAYHYYLAT
;
A
#
# COMPACT_ATOMS: atom_id res chain seq x y z
N GLY A 1 14.37 13.36 -11.56
CA GLY A 1 13.93 13.94 -10.28
C GLY A 1 14.30 12.97 -9.18
N GLN A 2 14.62 13.46 -7.98
CA GLN A 2 14.89 12.58 -6.85
C GLN A 2 13.58 11.88 -6.46
N MET A 3 13.66 10.57 -6.23
CA MET A 3 12.52 9.76 -5.80
C MET A 3 12.08 10.21 -4.39
N GLY A 4 10.79 10.48 -4.20
CA GLY A 4 10.26 10.78 -2.87
C GLY A 4 10.38 9.57 -1.94
N SER A 5 10.44 9.79 -0.61
CA SER A 5 10.60 8.69 0.36
C SER A 5 9.50 7.62 0.21
N GLY A 6 8.25 8.04 0.04
CA GLY A 6 7.13 7.11 -0.18
C GLY A 6 7.25 6.31 -1.48
N GLU A 7 7.82 6.89 -2.54
CA GLU A 7 8.06 6.16 -3.78
C GLU A 7 9.22 5.16 -3.62
N SER A 8 10.29 5.54 -2.90
CA SER A 8 11.40 4.62 -2.62
C SER A 8 10.94 3.40 -1.81
N THR A 9 9.99 3.59 -0.88
CA THR A 9 9.34 2.49 -0.16
C THR A 9 8.67 1.51 -1.10
N PHE A 10 7.86 2.02 -2.03
CA PHE A 10 7.12 1.17 -2.96
C PHE A 10 8.08 0.29 -3.75
N TRP A 11 9.15 0.88 -4.30
CA TRP A 11 10.11 0.12 -5.09
C TRP A 11 10.86 -0.93 -4.28
N HIS A 12 11.27 -0.63 -3.05
CA HIS A 12 11.90 -1.65 -2.19
C HIS A 12 10.98 -2.86 -1.95
N ILE A 13 9.70 -2.62 -1.65
CA ILE A 13 8.73 -3.70 -1.42
C ILE A 13 8.49 -4.48 -2.72
N TRP A 14 8.27 -3.77 -3.83
CA TRP A 14 8.01 -4.36 -5.15
C TRP A 14 9.16 -5.25 -5.63
N GLU A 15 10.39 -4.76 -5.51
CA GLU A 15 11.61 -5.48 -5.89
C GLU A 15 11.90 -6.65 -4.94
N ALA A 16 11.66 -6.51 -3.64
CA ALA A 16 11.79 -7.61 -2.68
C ALA A 16 10.80 -8.75 -2.98
N CYS A 17 9.60 -8.44 -3.48
CA CYS A 17 8.65 -9.43 -3.97
C CYS A 17 9.06 -10.07 -5.31
N GLY A 18 10.15 -9.63 -5.94
CA GLY A 18 10.71 -10.21 -7.16
C GLY A 18 10.23 -9.54 -8.46
N TYR A 19 9.55 -8.40 -8.37
CA TYR A 19 9.11 -7.64 -9.54
C TYR A 19 10.11 -6.53 -9.91
N SER A 20 9.97 -6.00 -11.11
CA SER A 20 10.82 -4.95 -11.65
C SER A 20 10.01 -3.73 -12.08
N GLN A 21 10.68 -2.63 -12.42
CA GLN A 21 10.02 -1.43 -12.97
C GLN A 21 9.36 -1.69 -14.33
N ASN A 22 9.80 -2.71 -15.07
CA ASN A 22 9.20 -3.05 -16.37
C ASN A 22 7.84 -3.73 -16.24
N ASP A 23 7.51 -4.23 -15.04
CA ASP A 23 6.25 -4.91 -14.75
C ASP A 23 5.11 -3.92 -14.38
N LEU A 24 5.40 -2.62 -14.35
CA LEU A 24 4.48 -1.60 -13.86
C LEU A 24 4.45 -0.35 -14.74
N ARG A 25 3.24 0.16 -15.02
CA ARG A 25 3.01 1.55 -15.44
C ARG A 25 2.53 2.36 -14.24
N ARG A 26 3.18 3.49 -13.94
CA ARG A 26 2.84 4.37 -12.82
C ARG A 26 2.23 5.69 -13.28
N GLU A 27 1.29 6.20 -12.50
CA GLU A 27 0.76 7.56 -12.58
C GLU A 27 0.81 8.20 -11.20
N TYR A 28 1.10 9.50 -11.13
CA TYR A 28 1.08 10.27 -9.88
C TYR A 28 -0.21 11.06 -9.83
N LEU A 29 -1.15 10.59 -9.00
CA LEU A 29 -2.50 11.12 -8.90
C LEU A 29 -2.80 11.49 -7.45
N ASP A 30 -3.63 12.51 -7.25
CA ASP A 30 -4.26 12.74 -5.96
C ASP A 30 -5.41 11.75 -5.73
N LEU A 31 -6.03 11.77 -4.55
CA LEU A 31 -7.07 10.80 -4.21
C LEU A 31 -8.27 10.84 -5.18
N GLY A 32 -8.68 12.03 -5.62
CA GLY A 32 -9.75 12.18 -6.61
C GLY A 32 -9.37 11.56 -7.95
N GLY A 33 -8.16 11.84 -8.44
CA GLY A 33 -7.61 11.26 -9.65
C GLY A 33 -7.48 9.73 -9.57
N ILE A 34 -7.07 9.18 -8.42
CA ILE A 34 -7.03 7.73 -8.19
C ILE A 34 -8.42 7.12 -8.33
N VAL A 35 -9.43 7.71 -7.69
CA VAL A 35 -10.83 7.21 -7.76
C VAL A 35 -11.34 7.22 -9.20
N ASP A 36 -11.12 8.31 -9.93
CA ASP A 36 -11.58 8.41 -11.32
C ASP A 36 -10.82 7.47 -12.26
N ALA A 37 -9.49 7.35 -12.10
CA ALA A 37 -8.67 6.44 -12.89
C ALA A 37 -9.02 4.96 -12.65
N LEU A 38 -9.34 4.58 -11.40
CA LEU A 38 -9.83 3.23 -11.08
C LEU A 38 -11.22 2.97 -11.69
N LYS A 39 -12.14 3.95 -11.61
CA LYS A 39 -13.49 3.83 -12.22
C LYS A 39 -13.42 3.67 -13.74
N ASP A 40 -12.50 4.38 -14.38
CA ASP A 40 -12.26 4.35 -15.82
C ASP A 40 -11.43 3.14 -16.26
N GLY A 41 -10.88 2.35 -15.33
CA GLY A 41 -9.99 1.21 -15.64
C GLY A 41 -8.63 1.62 -16.22
N LYS A 42 -8.16 2.85 -15.93
CA LYS A 42 -6.84 3.36 -16.35
C LYS A 42 -5.71 2.84 -15.46
N ILE A 43 -6.01 2.57 -14.19
CA ILE A 43 -5.13 1.94 -13.21
C ILE A 43 -5.87 0.78 -12.54
N ASP A 44 -5.11 -0.22 -12.11
CA ASP A 44 -5.64 -1.43 -11.46
C ASP A 44 -5.50 -1.39 -9.93
N GLY A 45 -4.71 -0.45 -9.41
CA GLY A 45 -4.43 -0.33 -7.99
C GLY A 45 -3.78 1.00 -7.64
N ALA A 46 -3.68 1.26 -6.34
CA ALA A 46 -3.05 2.45 -5.80
C ALA A 46 -2.12 2.08 -4.64
N TYR A 47 -0.94 2.70 -4.62
CA TYR A 47 -0.06 2.69 -3.47
C TYR A 47 -0.36 3.89 -2.58
N LEU A 48 -0.65 3.64 -1.31
CA LEU A 48 -0.98 4.64 -0.32
C LEU A 48 -0.09 4.44 0.90
N ALA A 49 0.64 5.49 1.31
CA ALA A 49 1.50 5.46 2.49
C ALA A 49 0.87 6.25 3.63
N GLY A 50 0.52 5.57 4.71
CA GLY A 50 -0.10 6.17 5.90
C GLY A 50 -0.20 5.14 7.03
N SER A 51 -0.57 5.62 8.22
CA SER A 51 -0.82 4.76 9.39
C SER A 51 -2.31 4.63 9.63
N GLU A 52 -2.75 3.45 10.06
CA GLU A 52 -4.15 3.26 10.43
C GLU A 52 -4.53 4.05 11.71
N PRO A 53 -5.77 4.54 11.81
CA PRO A 53 -6.75 4.64 10.73
C PRO A 53 -6.35 5.72 9.71
N TYR A 54 -6.27 5.36 8.43
CA TYR A 54 -5.84 6.29 7.38
C TYR A 54 -7.04 6.87 6.62
N SER A 55 -7.29 8.18 6.77
CA SER A 55 -8.46 8.85 6.19
C SER A 55 -8.58 8.67 4.67
N SER A 56 -7.48 8.80 3.92
CA SER A 56 -7.53 8.65 2.46
C SER A 56 -7.89 7.24 2.01
N LEU A 57 -7.54 6.20 2.78
CA LEU A 57 -7.97 4.84 2.48
C LEU A 57 -9.44 4.60 2.86
N ILE A 58 -9.94 5.25 3.92
CA ILE A 58 -11.39 5.26 4.24
C ILE A 58 -12.17 5.89 3.09
N ASP A 59 -11.76 7.06 2.61
CA ASP A 59 -12.41 7.77 1.52
C ASP A 59 -12.35 6.99 0.20
N LEU A 60 -11.20 6.36 -0.10
CA LEU A 60 -11.05 5.49 -1.26
C LEU A 60 -12.00 4.29 -1.22
N LYS A 61 -12.02 3.54 -0.10
CA LYS A 61 -12.90 2.38 0.04
C LYS A 61 -14.38 2.76 0.10
N THR A 62 -14.71 3.96 0.60
CA THR A 62 -16.08 4.50 0.53
C THR A 62 -16.49 4.79 -0.91
N SER A 63 -15.59 5.37 -1.71
CA SER A 63 -15.86 5.75 -3.10
C SER A 63 -15.89 4.56 -4.07
N MET A 64 -15.09 3.54 -3.81
CA MET A 64 -14.90 2.38 -4.69
C MET A 64 -15.66 1.13 -4.23
N GLY A 65 -16.06 1.06 -2.95
CA GLY A 65 -16.70 -0.11 -2.37
C GLY A 65 -15.81 -1.36 -2.47
N GLU A 66 -16.41 -2.48 -2.86
CA GLU A 66 -15.73 -3.77 -3.04
C GLU A 66 -14.77 -3.82 -4.24
N LYS A 67 -14.79 -2.80 -5.13
CA LYS A 67 -13.93 -2.74 -6.32
C LYS A 67 -12.44 -2.57 -5.99
N ILE A 68 -12.12 -2.18 -4.76
CA ILE A 68 -10.74 -2.05 -4.29
C ILE A 68 -10.59 -2.77 -2.94
N GLN A 69 -9.58 -3.63 -2.88
CA GLN A 69 -9.23 -4.40 -1.69
C GLN A 69 -7.82 -4.05 -1.23
N ILE A 70 -7.59 -4.20 0.07
CA ILE A 70 -6.24 -4.10 0.62
C ILE A 70 -5.50 -5.36 0.18
N TYR A 71 -4.35 -5.19 -0.47
CA TYR A 71 -3.50 -6.32 -0.82
C TYR A 71 -2.95 -6.96 0.46
N ASN A 72 -3.21 -8.25 0.63
CA ASN A 72 -2.77 -9.01 1.79
C ASN A 72 -1.45 -9.70 1.46
N PHE A 73 -0.34 -9.22 2.03
CA PHE A 73 0.96 -9.82 1.80
C PHE A 73 1.01 -11.24 2.37
N THR A 74 1.53 -12.16 1.58
CA THR A 74 1.79 -13.54 2.03
C THR A 74 2.96 -13.60 3.00
N GLU A 75 3.03 -14.67 3.81
CA GLU A 75 4.17 -14.90 4.71
C GLU A 75 5.50 -14.95 3.96
N GLU A 76 5.51 -15.51 2.74
CA GLU A 76 6.69 -15.57 1.88
C GLU A 76 7.13 -14.17 1.42
N GLU A 77 6.19 -13.33 0.96
CA GLU A 77 6.50 -11.95 0.56
C GLU A 77 7.01 -11.13 1.75
N VAL A 78 6.36 -11.24 2.91
CA VAL A 78 6.81 -10.58 4.15
C VAL A 78 8.23 -11.00 4.49
N ALA A 79 8.54 -12.30 4.43
CA ALA A 79 9.89 -12.80 4.70
C ALA A 79 10.92 -12.23 3.72
N LYS A 80 10.60 -12.13 2.42
CA LYS A 80 11.47 -11.52 1.41
C LYS A 80 11.69 -10.04 1.66
N ILE A 81 10.62 -9.29 1.96
CA ILE A 81 10.68 -7.85 2.27
C ILE A 81 11.58 -7.60 3.48
N MET A 82 11.40 -8.35 4.56
CA MET A 82 12.21 -8.21 5.78
C MET A 82 13.68 -8.64 5.57
N ALA A 83 13.93 -9.63 4.72
CA ALA A 83 15.29 -10.06 4.38
C ALA A 83 16.03 -9.02 3.52
N ALA A 84 15.31 -8.34 2.62
CA ALA A 84 15.85 -7.28 1.79
C ALA A 84 16.14 -6.01 2.60
N ASP A 85 15.27 -5.66 3.55
CA ASP A 85 15.43 -4.50 4.40
C ASP A 85 14.79 -4.71 5.80
N PRO A 86 15.61 -4.86 6.86
CA PRO A 86 15.12 -5.17 8.21
C PRO A 86 14.38 -4.01 8.89
N ARG A 87 14.26 -2.85 8.24
CA ARG A 87 13.47 -1.71 8.76
C ARG A 87 11.97 -1.94 8.65
N TYR A 88 11.54 -2.87 7.78
CA TYR A 88 10.14 -3.24 7.60
C TYR A 88 9.67 -4.25 8.63
N ALA A 89 8.41 -4.15 9.03
CA ALA A 89 7.74 -5.14 9.87
C ALA A 89 6.34 -5.42 9.33
N PRO A 90 5.83 -6.66 9.43
CA PRO A 90 4.44 -6.94 9.15
C PRO A 90 3.54 -6.29 10.20
N TRP A 91 2.38 -5.83 9.76
CA TRP A 91 1.32 -5.34 10.62
C TRP A 91 0.00 -6.00 10.26
N LEU A 92 -0.74 -6.46 11.26
CA LEU A 92 -2.04 -7.09 11.07
C LEU A 92 -3.14 -6.03 11.20
N CYS A 93 -3.54 -5.46 10.06
CA CYS A 93 -4.67 -4.55 9.99
C CYS A 93 -5.96 -5.34 10.26
N LYS A 94 -6.61 -5.06 11.38
CA LYS A 94 -7.78 -5.83 11.84
C LYS A 94 -9.00 -5.61 10.95
N ALA A 95 -9.79 -6.66 10.75
CA ALA A 95 -11.08 -6.57 10.07
C ALA A 95 -11.94 -5.45 10.68
N GLY A 96 -12.67 -4.73 9.82
CA GLY A 96 -13.49 -3.59 10.24
C GLY A 96 -12.74 -2.28 10.46
N THR A 97 -11.42 -2.23 10.26
CA THR A 97 -10.66 -0.96 10.29
C THR A 97 -11.11 -0.02 9.17
N TYR A 98 -11.43 -0.58 8.00
CA TYR A 98 -11.93 0.18 6.84
C TYR A 98 -13.31 -0.31 6.37
N PRO A 99 -14.12 0.53 5.69
CA PRO A 99 -15.38 0.11 5.10
C PRO A 99 -15.18 -1.10 4.19
N ASN A 100 -16.06 -2.10 4.25
CA ASN A 100 -15.99 -3.29 3.38
C ASN A 100 -14.69 -4.11 3.52
N GLN A 101 -14.02 -4.05 4.68
CA GLN A 101 -12.90 -4.93 5.03
C GLN A 101 -13.39 -6.03 5.98
N SER A 102 -13.80 -7.16 5.42
CA SER A 102 -14.38 -8.27 6.18
C SER A 102 -13.35 -9.23 6.82
N THR A 103 -12.07 -9.09 6.47
CA THR A 103 -10.98 -9.96 6.94
C THR A 103 -9.77 -9.13 7.39
N ASP A 104 -8.96 -9.71 8.27
CA ASP A 104 -7.67 -9.13 8.63
C ASP A 104 -6.77 -9.06 7.37
N SER A 105 -5.93 -8.02 7.29
CA SER A 105 -4.97 -7.84 6.19
C SER A 105 -3.57 -7.66 6.74
N THR A 106 -2.62 -8.45 6.25
CA THR A 106 -1.20 -8.28 6.52
C THR A 106 -0.67 -7.18 5.60
N ILE A 107 -0.23 -6.09 6.21
CA ILE A 107 0.38 -4.94 5.53
C ILE A 107 1.83 -4.75 6.01
N ILE A 108 2.56 -3.85 5.36
CA ILE A 108 3.94 -3.50 5.74
C ILE A 108 3.94 -2.16 6.50
N ALA A 109 4.57 -2.14 7.66
CA ALA A 109 4.67 -0.97 8.53
C ALA A 109 6.13 -0.50 8.73
N TYR A 110 6.25 0.72 9.26
CA TYR A 110 7.51 1.38 9.62
C TYR A 110 7.61 1.64 11.13
N HIS A 111 8.86 1.80 11.58
CA HIS A 111 9.19 2.25 12.92
C HIS A 111 9.30 3.78 12.97
N TYR A 112 8.64 4.39 13.96
CA TYR A 112 8.77 5.82 14.27
C TYR A 112 9.49 5.97 15.60
N TYR A 113 10.40 6.94 15.69
CA TYR A 113 11.17 7.23 16.91
C TYR A 113 10.92 8.66 17.35
N LEU A 114 10.74 8.87 18.65
CA LEU A 114 10.86 10.17 19.28
C LEU A 114 12.18 10.21 20.03
N ALA A 115 12.98 11.24 19.77
CA ALA A 115 14.22 11.50 20.50
C ALA A 115 14.12 12.88 21.14
N THR A 116 14.63 13.01 22.37
CA THR A 116 14.70 14.26 23.13
C THR A 116 16.14 14.69 23.31
#